data_AF-A0A1L7NP37-F1
#
_entry.id   AF-A0A1L7NP37-F1
#
_cell.length_a   1.000
_cell.length_b   1.000
_cell.length_c   1.000
_cell.angle_alpha   90.00
_cell.angle_beta   90.00
_cell.angle_gamma   90.00
#
_symmetry.space_group_name_H-M   'P 1'
#
loop_
_entity.id
_entity.type
_entity.pdbx_description
1 polymer ?
#
loop_
_entity_poly.entity_id
_entity_poly.type
_entity_poly.pdbx_seq_one_letter_code
_entity_poly.pdbx_strand_id
1 'polypeptide(L)'
;MNWDTPTEPLFLPDDVDGRVLFERATERWKAQMEGRVIDQPVGGLGDIVMVTPVVEARERDVLHAVRPFVRFTPDGVVWADGSETAVDAVIWCTGFKPALGHLASSG
;
A
#
# COMPACT_ATOMS: atom_id res chain seq x y z
N MET A 1 -8.31 15.14 4.53
CA MET A 1 -8.23 13.67 4.65
C MET A 1 -6.76 13.34 4.79
N ASN A 2 -6.38 12.56 5.80
CA ASN A 2 -4.99 12.14 5.98
C ASN A 2 -4.83 10.74 5.43
N TRP A 3 -3.85 10.53 4.56
CA TRP A 3 -3.52 9.22 4.03
C TRP A 3 -2.33 8.64 4.79
N ASP A 4 -2.60 7.71 5.69
CA ASP A 4 -1.59 7.09 6.52
C ASP A 4 -0.97 5.88 5.82
N THR A 5 0.37 5.84 5.74
CA THR A 5 1.14 4.77 5.09
C THR A 5 2.41 4.43 5.89
N PRO A 6 2.75 3.14 6.08
CA PRO A 6 3.98 2.75 6.79
C PRO A 6 5.26 3.20 6.08
N THR A 7 5.26 3.13 4.75
CA THR A 7 6.36 3.52 3.85
C THR A 7 5.86 4.56 2.86
N GLU A 8 6.76 5.33 2.23
CA GLU A 8 6.33 6.28 1.20
C GLU A 8 5.68 5.52 0.03
N PRO A 9 4.47 5.93 -0.43
CA PRO A 9 3.81 5.25 -1.54
C PRO A 9 4.61 5.49 -2.82
N LEU A 10 4.86 4.42 -3.56
CA LEU A 10 5.49 4.47 -4.88
C LEU A 10 4.40 4.38 -5.95
N PHE A 11 4.48 5.24 -6.95
CA PHE A 11 3.56 5.29 -8.07
C PHE A 11 4.24 4.78 -9.33
N LEU A 12 3.50 4.03 -10.14
CA LEU A 12 3.92 3.73 -11.50
C LEU A 12 3.79 4.98 -12.40
N PRO A 13 4.49 5.02 -13.54
CA PRO A 13 4.27 6.02 -14.58
C PRO A 13 2.80 6.10 -15.04
N ASP A 14 2.38 7.26 -15.54
CA ASP A 14 0.99 7.50 -15.96
C ASP A 14 0.57 6.70 -17.19
N ASP A 15 1.53 6.30 -18.01
CA ASP A 15 1.33 5.60 -19.28
C ASP A 15 1.32 4.07 -19.14
N VAL A 16 1.40 3.55 -17.91
CA VAL A 16 1.37 2.12 -17.63
C VAL A 16 0.18 1.71 -16.76
N ASP A 17 -0.33 0.51 -17.02
CA ASP A 17 -1.39 -0.11 -16.24
C ASP A 17 -0.86 -1.26 -15.36
N GLY A 18 -1.77 -1.97 -14.68
CA GLY A 18 -1.44 -3.08 -13.79
C GLY A 18 -0.72 -4.26 -14.46
N ARG A 19 -0.65 -4.33 -15.80
CA ARG A 19 0.10 -5.37 -16.52
C ARG A 19 1.57 -5.36 -16.15
N VAL A 20 2.16 -4.20 -15.86
CA VAL A 20 3.57 -4.10 -15.40
C VAL A 20 3.79 -4.89 -14.12
N LEU A 21 2.82 -4.89 -13.20
CA LEU A 21 2.92 -5.66 -11.96
C LEU A 21 2.91 -7.18 -12.24
N PHE A 22 2.12 -7.62 -13.22
CA PHE A 22 2.08 -9.01 -13.65
C PHE A 22 3.37 -9.45 -14.34
N GLU A 23 3.92 -8.60 -15.21
CA GLU A 23 5.21 -8.85 -15.88
C GLU A 23 6.34 -8.99 -14.84
N ARG A 24 6.41 -8.08 -13.85
CA ARG A 24 7.36 -8.17 -12.73
C ARG A 24 7.20 -9.46 -11.92
N ALA A 25 5.96 -9.85 -11.62
CA ALA A 25 5.69 -11.10 -10.90
C ALA A 25 6.15 -12.33 -11.71
N THR A 26 5.92 -12.31 -13.02
CA THR A 26 6.31 -13.39 -13.94
C THR A 26 7.82 -13.53 -14.03
N GLU A 27 8.56 -12.43 -14.19
CA GLU A 27 10.02 -12.46 -14.24
C GLU A 27 10.63 -12.95 -12.93
N ARG A 28 10.06 -12.55 -11.79
CA ARG A 28 10.43 -13.08 -10.48
C ARG A 28 10.22 -14.58 -10.38
N TRP A 29 9.08 -15.08 -10.84
CA TRP A 29 8.78 -16.52 -10.83
C TRP A 29 9.76 -17.31 -11.71
N LYS A 30 10.06 -16.83 -12.93
CA LYS A 30 11.05 -17.46 -13.83
C LYS A 30 12.43 -17.50 -13.20
N ALA A 31 12.91 -16.39 -12.66
CA ALA A 31 14.22 -16.36 -12.01
C ALA A 31 14.30 -17.34 -10.83
N GLN A 32 13.24 -17.44 -10.02
CA GLN A 32 13.16 -18.44 -8.95
C GLN A 32 13.23 -19.88 -9.48
N MET A 33 12.54 -20.19 -10.58
CA MET A 33 12.61 -21.52 -11.21
C MET A 33 14.00 -21.85 -11.74
N GLU A 34 14.74 -20.84 -12.19
CA GLU A 34 16.11 -20.98 -12.70
C GLU A 34 17.18 -20.91 -11.61
N GLY A 35 16.79 -20.79 -10.33
CA GLY A 35 17.72 -20.67 -9.20
C GLY A 35 18.46 -19.32 -9.14
N ARG A 36 18.01 -18.32 -9.90
CA ARG A 36 18.57 -16.96 -9.90
C ARG A 36 17.88 -16.11 -8.83
N VAL A 37 18.66 -15.34 -8.09
CA VAL A 37 18.15 -14.31 -7.18
C VAL A 37 18.08 -12.99 -7.94
N ILE A 38 16.91 -12.36 -7.97
CA ILE A 38 16.76 -10.99 -8.43
C ILE A 38 16.89 -10.09 -7.20
N ASP A 39 17.99 -9.33 -7.10
CA ASP A 39 18.03 -8.17 -6.21
C ASP A 39 17.02 -7.15 -6.74
N GLN A 40 15.99 -6.84 -5.96
CA GLN A 40 14.95 -5.91 -6.38
C GLN A 40 15.55 -4.52 -6.62
N PRO A 41 15.38 -3.91 -7.80
CA PRO A 41 15.52 -2.47 -7.92
C PRO A 41 14.29 -1.78 -7.26
N VAL A 42 14.35 -0.46 -7.12
CA VAL A 42 13.29 0.38 -6.53
C VAL A 42 11.96 0.15 -7.24
N GLY A 43 11.03 -0.57 -6.60
CA GLY A 43 9.68 -0.84 -7.10
C GLY A 43 9.17 -2.24 -6.78
N GLY A 44 8.02 -2.33 -6.11
CA GLY A 44 7.42 -3.57 -5.64
C GLY A 44 6.23 -4.04 -6.48
N LEU A 45 5.65 -5.17 -6.10
CA LEU A 45 4.35 -5.62 -6.62
C LEU A 45 3.18 -4.75 -6.11
N GLY A 46 3.44 -3.87 -5.14
CA GLY A 46 2.46 -2.98 -4.52
C GLY A 46 2.55 -1.53 -5.00
N ASP A 47 3.34 -1.23 -6.02
CA ASP A 47 3.39 0.12 -6.59
C ASP A 47 2.00 0.50 -7.13
N ILE A 48 1.60 1.75 -6.89
CA ILE A 48 0.25 2.24 -7.16
C ILE A 48 0.13 2.60 -8.63
N VAL A 49 -0.84 1.97 -9.30
CA VAL A 49 -1.19 2.28 -10.69
C VAL A 49 -1.91 3.63 -10.75
N MET A 50 -1.49 4.51 -11.65
CA MET A 50 -2.10 5.82 -11.88
C MET A 50 -3.38 5.71 -12.73
N VAL A 51 -4.37 4.98 -12.22
CA VAL A 51 -5.71 4.93 -12.83
C VAL A 51 -6.38 6.31 -12.76
N THR A 52 -7.37 6.58 -13.61
CA THR A 52 -8.04 7.90 -13.74
C THR A 52 -8.33 8.60 -12.40
N PRO A 53 -9.03 8.00 -11.41
CA PRO A 53 -9.31 8.70 -10.15
C PRO A 53 -8.05 8.99 -9.29
N VAL A 54 -6.97 8.24 -9.46
CA VAL A 54 -5.68 8.50 -8.77
C VAL A 54 -4.96 9.66 -9.45
N VAL A 55 -5.02 9.75 -10.78
CA VAL A 55 -4.51 10.92 -11.53
C VAL A 55 -5.25 12.19 -11.09
N GLU A 56 -6.58 12.15 -11.06
CA GLU A 56 -7.41 13.27 -10.59
C GLU A 56 -7.13 13.64 -9.11
N ALA A 57 -6.80 12.67 -8.26
CA ALA A 57 -6.38 12.92 -6.89
C ALA A 57 -5.00 13.58 -6.81
N ARG A 58 -4.07 13.19 -7.68
CA ARG A 58 -2.76 13.85 -7.80
C ARG A 58 -2.91 15.28 -8.28
N GLU A 59 -3.75 15.53 -9.28
CA GLU A 59 -4.02 16.88 -9.81
C GLU A 59 -4.65 17.82 -8.77
N ARG A 60 -5.45 17.27 -7.85
CA ARG A 60 -5.99 18.01 -6.69
C ARG A 60 -5.00 18.14 -5.53
N ASP A 61 -3.79 17.60 -5.67
CA ASP A 61 -2.74 17.64 -4.66
C ASP A 61 -3.17 17.03 -3.31
N VAL A 62 -3.86 15.88 -3.34
CA VAL A 62 -4.31 15.17 -2.12
C VAL A 62 -3.58 13.86 -1.84
N LEU A 63 -2.61 13.47 -2.68
CA LEU A 63 -1.81 12.25 -2.50
C LEU A 63 -0.62 12.46 -1.55
N HIS A 64 -0.87 13.15 -0.43
CA HIS A 64 0.14 13.42 0.59
C HIS A 64 0.03 12.40 1.71
N ALA A 65 1.04 11.53 1.81
CA ALA A 65 1.05 10.47 2.79
C ALA A 65 1.76 10.89 4.09
N VAL A 66 1.18 10.51 5.22
CA VAL A 66 1.78 10.66 6.56
C VAL A 66 2.20 9.29 7.11
N ARG A 67 2.98 9.30 8.20
CA ARG A 67 3.38 8.08 8.91
C ARG A 67 2.32 7.66 9.94
N PRO A 68 2.32 6.38 10.37
CA PRO A 68 1.34 5.89 11.33
C PRO A 68 1.25 6.69 12.61
N PHE A 69 0.02 7.02 12.99
CA PHE A 69 -0.29 7.51 14.32
C PHE A 69 0.02 6.41 15.36
N VAL A 70 0.30 6.81 16.60
CA VAL A 70 0.76 5.88 17.65
C VAL A 70 -0.37 5.30 18.47
N ARG A 71 -1.49 6.03 18.61
CA ARG A 71 -2.70 5.55 19.30
C ARG A 71 -3.94 6.35 18.91
N PHE A 72 -5.10 5.74 19.14
CA PHE A 72 -6.37 6.44 19.15
C PHE A 72 -6.60 7.23 20.45
N THR A 73 -7.46 8.22 20.35
CA THR A 73 -8.17 8.89 21.45
C THR A 73 -9.67 8.70 21.23
N PRO A 74 -10.56 9.06 22.19
CA PRO A 74 -12.00 8.93 21.99
C PRO A 74 -12.51 9.63 20.72
N ASP A 75 -11.90 10.75 20.34
CA ASP A 75 -12.35 11.62 19.24
C ASP A 75 -11.30 11.79 18.13
N GLY A 76 -10.19 11.03 18.15
CA GLY A 76 -9.06 11.28 17.25
C GLY A 76 -7.88 10.33 17.36
N VAL A 77 -6.70 10.81 16.95
CA VAL A 77 -5.43 10.08 16.95
C VAL A 77 -4.28 10.94 17.43
N VAL A 78 -3.29 10.32 18.07
CA VAL A 78 -2.03 10.96 18.49
C VAL A 78 -0.88 10.50 17.60
N TRP A 79 -0.07 11.45 17.15
CA TRP A 79 1.09 11.23 16.29
C TRP A 79 2.38 10.99 17.09
N ALA A 80 3.43 10.55 16.41
CA ALA A 80 4.71 10.22 17.05
C ALA A 80 5.40 11.45 17.70
N ASP A 81 5.12 12.66 17.21
CA ASP A 81 5.60 13.91 17.80
C ASP A 81 4.77 14.38 19.00
N GLY A 82 3.72 13.64 19.36
CA GLY A 82 2.81 13.95 20.46
C GLY A 82 1.64 14.87 20.08
N SER A 83 1.57 15.37 18.85
CA SER A 83 0.42 16.13 18.37
C SER A 83 -0.84 15.27 18.28
N GLU A 84 -2.01 15.88 18.40
CA GLU A 84 -3.30 15.20 18.30
C GLU A 84 -4.13 15.78 17.16
N THR A 85 -4.89 14.93 16.47
CA THR A 85 -5.82 15.33 15.41
C THR A 85 -7.16 14.65 15.62
N ALA A 86 -8.23 15.44 15.64
CA ALA A 86 -9.59 14.93 15.68
C ALA A 86 -9.92 14.18 14.38
N VAL A 87 -10.59 13.03 14.49
CA VAL A 87 -10.92 12.16 13.36
C VAL A 87 -12.33 11.59 13.55
N ASP A 88 -13.25 11.99 12.66
CA ASP A 88 -14.64 11.51 12.72
C ASP A 88 -14.80 10.07 12.22
N ALA A 89 -13.94 9.65 11.28
CA ALA A 89 -14.03 8.35 10.63
C ALA A 89 -12.65 7.85 10.16
N VAL A 90 -12.46 6.54 10.23
CA VAL A 90 -11.26 5.85 9.74
C VAL A 90 -11.67 4.80 8.71
N ILE A 91 -11.01 4.82 7.55
CA ILE A 91 -11.15 3.80 6.52
C ILE A 91 -9.88 2.94 6.53
N TRP A 92 -10.01 1.68 6.93
CA TRP A 92 -8.90 0.75 7.00
C TRP A 92 -8.61 0.11 5.64
N CYS A 93 -7.67 0.69 4.91
CA CYS A 93 -7.12 0.14 3.67
C CYS A 93 -5.90 -0.78 3.92
N THR A 94 -5.93 -1.57 5.00
CA THR A 94 -4.77 -2.34 5.52
C THR A 94 -4.67 -3.77 4.97
N GLY A 95 -5.39 -4.07 3.89
CA GLY A 95 -5.38 -5.38 3.24
C GLY A 95 -6.22 -6.42 3.96
N PHE A 96 -5.93 -7.69 3.66
CA PHE A 96 -6.73 -8.84 4.09
C PHE A 96 -5.84 -9.99 4.53
N LYS A 97 -6.40 -10.87 5.37
CA LYS A 97 -5.81 -12.18 5.69
C LYS A 97 -6.47 -13.28 4.83
N PRO A 98 -5.76 -14.38 4.52
CA PRO A 98 -6.37 -15.54 3.88
C PRO A 98 -7.57 -16.08 4.67
N ALA A 99 -8.69 -16.33 4.01
CA ALA A 99 -9.93 -16.83 4.61
C ALA A 99 -9.90 -18.36 4.84
N LEU A 100 -8.90 -18.84 5.59
CA LEU A 100 -8.64 -20.27 5.81
C LEU A 100 -9.30 -20.85 7.06
N GLY A 101 -10.33 -20.20 7.60
CA GLY A 101 -11.02 -20.66 8.81
C GLY A 101 -11.58 -22.08 8.70
N HIS A 102 -11.98 -22.51 7.50
CA HIS A 102 -12.45 -23.86 7.23
C HIS A 102 -11.36 -24.94 7.31
N LEU A 103 -10.08 -24.55 7.36
CA LEU A 103 -8.93 -25.44 7.51
C LEU A 103 -8.37 -25.44 8.94
N ALA A 104 -8.98 -24.70 9.88
CA ALA A 104 -8.43 -24.53 11.23
C ALA A 104 -8.30 -25.85 12.01
N SER A 105 -9.12 -26.86 11.69
CA SER A 105 -9.08 -28.19 12.30
C SER A 105 -8.14 -29.17 11.62
N SER A 106 -7.43 -28.76 10.55
CA SER A 106 -6.51 -29.61 9.80
C SER A 106 -5.05 -29.47 10.24
N GLY A 107 -4.80 -28.73 11.32
CA GLY A 107 -3.48 -28.49 11.91
C GLY A 107 -3.24 -29.31 13.18
#